data_AF-A0A0S8EP20-F1
#
_entry.id   AF-A0A0S8EP20-F1
#
_cell.length_a   1.000
_cell.length_b   1.000
_cell.length_c   1.000
_cell.angle_alpha   90.00
_cell.angle_beta   90.00
_cell.angle_gamma   90.00
#
_symmetry.space_group_name_H-M   'P 1'
#
loop_
_entity.id
_entity.type
_entity.pdbx_description
1 polymer ?
#
loop_
_entity_poly.entity_id
_entity_poly.type
_entity_poly.pdbx_seq_one_letter_code
_entity_poly.pdbx_strand_id
1 'polypeptide(L)'
;VNGADSVWYWMWSAVGAWQGLQGPDLAAPPPVQAMLDDTRIVRDGLGDLLLQYKMQHDGIAVLYSYPSIFVHGRSARNKTWPSHHAALLAWQNVIHDLNMQYDFVTETTLTSDTFATRGYKVLVLPQVWALGDRAVAAIRRFAEAGGMVLADVRPAHYTERARQRPAAALDDLFGVKGGFAAARSADMKLTGEMGLSKLELTRPGRGHDRPVQVEPGVTLTTGKALGRAGTAPVGIVNAIGKGRAILLNFTPGSSFRVRADTRGLAGTAPLNEMPEDAARLFLGLFHAAGVQRAFNFTRYKKEKIPYFPNVKVQRWRSGDYQIVAFFRQTDTGMRYGTFIPDCEKWPVSPQRKAGGRPYAPRPWVYDIKNGLTVGQPTWFITQINPGSPSLYALLPGPLPPLPVIAPKSARRGGPIVVRVSVPKARGLHAVKLRARTPDGKRAKFWKQSVLVGKEPKEVVLPLAWNDPTGEWTITLTDLFSPETRILLTLQVQ
;
A
#
# COMPACT_ATOMS: atom_id res chain seq x y z
N VAL A 1 -9.45 2.85 0.30
CA VAL A 1 -8.25 1.94 0.32
C VAL A 1 -7.30 2.41 -0.78
N ASN A 2 -5.97 2.39 -0.58
CA ASN A 2 -4.98 2.95 -1.53
C ASN A 2 -5.18 4.45 -1.87
N GLY A 3 -5.69 5.24 -0.92
CA GLY A 3 -5.93 6.67 -1.11
C GLY A 3 -7.28 6.99 -1.76
N ALA A 4 -8.09 5.98 -2.08
CA ALA A 4 -9.48 6.20 -2.48
C ALA A 4 -10.37 6.51 -1.26
N ASP A 5 -11.07 7.64 -1.35
CA ASP A 5 -12.00 8.18 -0.35
C ASP A 5 -13.45 7.71 -0.55
N SER A 6 -13.74 7.11 -1.70
CA SER A 6 -15.03 6.49 -2.01
C SER A 6 -14.85 5.24 -2.87
N VAL A 7 -15.83 4.35 -2.83
CA VAL A 7 -15.92 3.15 -3.67
C VAL A 7 -17.33 3.12 -4.26
N TRP A 8 -17.40 3.06 -5.59
CA TRP A 8 -18.65 3.02 -6.33
C TRP A 8 -18.72 1.69 -7.08
N TYR A 9 -19.80 0.95 -6.88
CA TYR A 9 -19.98 -0.38 -7.45
C TYR A 9 -20.83 -0.32 -8.72
N TRP A 10 -20.35 -0.95 -9.78
CA TRP A 10 -21.09 -1.14 -11.03
C TRP A 10 -21.17 -2.64 -11.35
N MET A 11 -22.35 -3.27 -11.47
CA MET A 11 -23.72 -2.75 -11.26
C MET A 11 -24.26 -3.10 -9.88
N TRP A 12 -25.26 -2.34 -9.41
CA TRP A 12 -25.90 -2.62 -8.12
C TRP A 12 -26.79 -3.87 -8.16
N SER A 13 -27.55 -4.07 -9.24
CA SER A 13 -28.45 -5.20 -9.41
C SER A 13 -27.74 -6.40 -10.05
N ALA A 14 -28.03 -7.60 -9.55
CA ALA A 14 -27.61 -8.86 -10.14
C ALA A 14 -28.58 -9.29 -11.27
N VAL A 15 -28.75 -8.41 -12.26
CA VAL A 15 -29.64 -8.64 -13.41
C VAL A 15 -28.80 -8.80 -14.69
N GLY A 16 -29.13 -9.81 -15.50
CA GLY A 16 -28.39 -10.13 -16.72
C GLY A 16 -27.12 -10.94 -16.45
N ALA A 17 -26.06 -10.67 -17.21
CA ALA A 17 -24.81 -11.44 -17.16
C ALA A 17 -23.83 -10.98 -16.06
N TRP A 18 -24.21 -10.00 -15.23
CA TRP A 18 -23.29 -9.32 -14.31
C TRP A 18 -23.64 -9.60 -12.84
N GLN A 19 -22.61 -9.77 -12.01
CA GLN A 19 -22.77 -9.91 -10.57
C GLN A 19 -23.02 -8.53 -9.94
N GLY A 20 -24.14 -8.38 -9.24
CA GLY A 20 -24.47 -7.18 -8.47
C GLY A 20 -24.41 -7.40 -6.97
N LEU A 21 -24.65 -6.34 -6.20
CA LEU A 21 -24.74 -6.39 -4.74
C LEU A 21 -26.13 -6.78 -4.25
N GLN A 22 -27.14 -6.72 -5.12
CA GLN A 22 -28.54 -6.93 -4.77
C GLN A 22 -29.17 -7.96 -5.71
N GLY A 23 -29.83 -8.96 -5.13
CA GLY A 23 -30.60 -9.96 -5.87
C GLY A 23 -31.88 -9.37 -6.49
N PRO A 24 -32.56 -10.11 -7.39
CA PRO A 24 -33.83 -9.69 -7.97
C PRO A 24 -34.94 -9.43 -6.94
N ASP A 25 -34.82 -10.01 -5.74
CA ASP A 25 -35.71 -9.85 -4.58
C ASP A 25 -35.33 -8.66 -3.66
N LEU A 26 -34.39 -7.83 -4.09
CA LEU A 26 -33.81 -6.73 -3.33
C LEU A 26 -32.98 -7.15 -2.09
N ALA A 27 -32.80 -8.44 -1.84
CA ALA A 27 -31.95 -8.93 -0.76
C ALA A 27 -30.47 -8.90 -1.15
N ALA A 28 -29.59 -8.82 -0.16
CA ALA A 28 -28.16 -9.02 -0.37
C ALA A 28 -27.87 -10.53 -0.45
N PRO A 29 -27.30 -11.05 -1.55
CA PRO A 29 -26.87 -12.43 -1.61
C PRO A 29 -25.84 -12.76 -0.51
N PRO A 30 -25.69 -14.03 -0.06
CA PRO A 30 -24.81 -14.37 1.06
C PRO A 30 -23.35 -13.88 0.93
N PRO A 31 -22.69 -13.93 -0.24
CA PRO A 31 -21.33 -13.36 -0.39
C PRO A 31 -21.29 -11.85 -0.19
N VAL A 32 -22.35 -11.14 -0.59
CA VAL A 32 -22.48 -9.69 -0.36
C VAL A 32 -22.70 -9.42 1.13
N GLN A 33 -23.52 -10.22 1.80
CA GLN A 33 -23.71 -10.09 3.25
C GLN A 33 -22.38 -10.31 4.01
N ALA A 34 -21.58 -11.31 3.62
CA ALA A 34 -20.24 -11.53 4.19
C ALA A 34 -19.30 -10.34 3.95
N MET A 35 -19.30 -9.77 2.73
CA MET A 35 -18.55 -8.54 2.44
C MET A 35 -19.02 -7.36 3.30
N LEU A 36 -20.34 -7.18 3.45
CA LEU A 36 -20.90 -6.13 4.30
C LEU A 36 -20.47 -6.32 5.76
N ASP A 37 -20.50 -7.54 6.28
CA ASP A 37 -20.08 -7.81 7.66
C ASP A 37 -18.58 -7.58 7.87
N ASP A 38 -17.72 -8.03 6.94
CA ASP A 38 -16.26 -7.82 7.01
C ASP A 38 -15.90 -6.34 6.95
N THR A 39 -16.57 -5.58 6.08
CA THR A 39 -16.31 -4.14 5.87
C THR A 39 -17.09 -3.24 6.82
N ARG A 40 -17.89 -3.80 7.74
CA ARG A 40 -18.73 -3.02 8.68
C ARG A 40 -17.93 -2.00 9.47
N ILE A 41 -16.69 -2.34 9.86
CA ILE A 41 -15.79 -1.45 10.60
C ILE A 41 -15.53 -0.12 9.86
N VAL A 42 -15.49 -0.13 8.53
CA VAL A 42 -15.32 1.07 7.70
C VAL A 42 -16.49 2.04 7.95
N ARG A 43 -17.72 1.53 7.99
CA ARG A 43 -18.95 2.31 8.26
C ARG A 43 -19.17 2.59 9.76
N ASP A 44 -18.40 1.96 10.62
CA ASP A 44 -18.46 2.12 12.08
C ASP A 44 -17.31 2.98 12.63
N GLY A 45 -16.69 3.81 11.78
CA GLY A 45 -15.81 4.91 12.18
C GLY A 45 -14.41 4.83 11.60
N LEU A 46 -13.97 3.65 11.12
CA LEU A 46 -12.66 3.53 10.49
C LEU A 46 -12.57 4.35 9.20
N GLY A 47 -13.61 4.35 8.36
CA GLY A 47 -13.64 5.15 7.14
C GLY A 47 -13.45 6.64 7.44
N ASP A 48 -14.21 7.16 8.41
CA ASP A 48 -14.13 8.55 8.85
C ASP A 48 -12.72 8.91 9.34
N LEU A 49 -12.05 8.02 10.08
CA LEU A 49 -10.66 8.22 10.50
C LEU A 49 -9.71 8.23 9.31
N LEU A 50 -9.82 7.25 8.41
CA LEU A 50 -8.88 7.11 7.29
C LEU A 50 -8.95 8.31 6.34
N LEU A 51 -10.11 8.97 6.23
CA LEU A 51 -10.25 10.24 5.48
C LEU A 51 -9.45 11.39 6.10
N GLN A 52 -9.19 11.35 7.42
CA GLN A 52 -8.43 12.39 8.14
C GLN A 52 -6.97 12.01 8.37
N TYR A 53 -6.62 10.72 8.29
CA TYR A 53 -5.25 10.26 8.48
C TYR A 53 -4.45 10.34 7.18
N LYS A 54 -3.20 10.78 7.28
CA LYS A 54 -2.29 10.82 6.14
C LYS A 54 -1.75 9.42 5.82
N MET A 55 -1.98 8.95 4.59
CA MET A 55 -1.36 7.73 4.07
C MET A 55 0.18 7.87 4.01
N GLN A 56 0.89 6.80 4.35
CA GLN A 56 2.36 6.78 4.42
C GLN A 56 2.98 5.95 3.29
N HIS A 57 4.12 6.40 2.77
CA HIS A 57 5.01 5.65 1.87
C HIS A 57 6.33 5.28 2.59
N ASP A 58 7.16 4.42 1.99
CA ASP A 58 8.48 3.99 2.53
C ASP A 58 9.66 4.72 1.88
N GLY A 59 9.41 5.93 1.34
CA GLY A 59 10.42 6.70 0.60
C GLY A 59 10.67 6.20 -0.83
N ILE A 60 9.71 5.48 -1.42
CA ILE A 60 9.79 5.02 -2.82
C ILE A 60 8.79 5.83 -3.65
N ALA A 61 9.26 6.38 -4.78
CA ALA A 61 8.43 6.96 -5.82
C ALA A 61 8.51 6.11 -7.09
N VAL A 62 7.38 5.94 -7.79
CA VAL A 62 7.31 5.26 -9.08
C VAL A 62 6.85 6.26 -10.12
N LEU A 63 7.66 6.50 -11.16
CA LEU A 63 7.32 7.45 -12.21
C LEU A 63 6.28 6.84 -13.17
N TYR A 64 5.12 7.48 -13.24
CA TYR A 64 4.14 7.25 -14.31
C TYR A 64 4.44 8.22 -15.46
N SER A 65 5.10 7.70 -16.51
CA SER A 65 5.40 8.47 -17.73
C SER A 65 4.28 8.30 -18.75
N TYR A 66 3.38 9.28 -18.80
CA TYR A 66 2.30 9.32 -19.79
C TYR A 66 2.80 9.23 -21.25
N PRO A 67 3.84 9.98 -21.70
CA PRO A 67 4.28 9.88 -23.09
C PRO A 67 4.85 8.51 -23.46
N SER A 68 5.37 7.74 -22.49
CA SER A 68 5.89 6.39 -22.72
C SER A 68 4.80 5.39 -23.14
N ILE A 69 3.53 5.66 -22.81
CA ILE A 69 2.38 4.85 -23.25
C ILE A 69 2.24 4.88 -24.77
N PHE A 70 2.42 6.05 -25.39
CA PHE A 70 2.29 6.20 -26.85
C PHE A 70 3.45 5.61 -27.62
N VAL A 71 4.61 5.45 -26.97
CA VAL A 71 5.84 4.93 -27.59
C VAL A 71 5.91 3.41 -27.52
N HIS A 72 5.31 2.81 -26.50
CA HIS A 72 5.24 1.36 -26.37
C HIS A 72 4.55 0.73 -27.61
N GLY A 73 5.10 -0.37 -28.11
CA GLY A 73 4.53 -1.10 -29.24
C GLY A 73 4.69 -0.43 -30.63
N ARG A 74 5.25 0.78 -30.73
CA ARG A 74 5.39 1.49 -32.02
C ARG A 74 6.67 1.20 -32.80
N SER A 75 7.71 0.67 -32.15
CA SER A 75 8.96 0.25 -32.81
C SER A 75 9.20 -1.25 -32.63
N ALA A 76 9.96 -1.87 -33.54
CA ALA A 76 10.38 -3.26 -33.40
C ALA A 76 11.10 -3.49 -32.05
N ARG A 77 11.85 -2.50 -31.58
CA ARG A 77 12.50 -2.50 -30.26
C ARG A 77 11.51 -2.53 -29.11
N ASN A 78 10.51 -1.66 -29.12
CA ASN A 78 9.62 -1.52 -27.96
C ASN A 78 8.59 -2.66 -27.89
N LYS A 79 8.29 -3.33 -29.02
CA LYS A 79 7.40 -4.51 -29.10
C LYS A 79 7.97 -5.75 -28.40
N THR A 80 9.29 -5.86 -28.23
CA THR A 80 9.90 -7.02 -27.55
C THR A 80 9.84 -6.92 -26.02
N TRP A 81 9.43 -5.78 -25.48
CA TRP A 81 9.23 -5.60 -24.05
C TRP A 81 7.76 -5.80 -23.67
N PRO A 82 7.45 -6.18 -22.41
CA PRO A 82 6.07 -6.20 -21.92
C PRO A 82 5.39 -4.84 -22.06
N SER A 83 4.06 -4.80 -22.04
CA SER A 83 3.32 -3.53 -22.07
C SER A 83 3.76 -2.58 -20.96
N HIS A 84 3.70 -1.27 -21.20
CA HIS A 84 4.03 -0.27 -20.18
C HIS A 84 3.18 -0.47 -18.90
N HIS A 85 1.90 -0.82 -19.07
CA HIS A 85 1.03 -1.22 -17.96
C HIS A 85 1.56 -2.44 -17.20
N ALA A 86 2.00 -3.50 -17.90
CA ALA A 86 2.58 -4.68 -17.26
C ALA A 86 3.88 -4.36 -16.51
N ALA A 87 4.70 -3.44 -17.01
CA ALA A 87 5.91 -2.98 -16.32
C ALA A 87 5.57 -2.22 -15.02
N LEU A 88 4.63 -1.28 -15.09
CA LEU A 88 4.13 -0.58 -13.91
C LEU A 88 3.63 -1.58 -12.86
N LEU A 89 2.73 -2.49 -13.24
CA LEU A 89 2.20 -3.54 -12.35
C LEU A 89 3.30 -4.41 -11.75
N ALA A 90 4.29 -4.83 -12.53
CA ALA A 90 5.40 -5.63 -12.04
C ALA A 90 6.15 -4.91 -10.90
N TRP A 91 6.41 -3.61 -11.05
CA TRP A 91 7.04 -2.81 -9.98
C TRP A 91 6.14 -2.61 -8.76
N GLN A 92 4.84 -2.37 -8.96
CA GLN A 92 3.89 -2.30 -7.84
C GLN A 92 3.93 -3.61 -7.03
N ASN A 93 3.92 -4.74 -7.73
CA ASN A 93 3.93 -6.07 -7.10
C ASN A 93 5.25 -6.37 -6.43
N VAL A 94 6.40 -6.02 -7.02
CA VAL A 94 7.70 -6.12 -6.33
C VAL A 94 7.69 -5.36 -5.01
N ILE A 95 7.25 -4.10 -5.02
CA ILE A 95 7.28 -3.25 -3.82
C ILE A 95 6.30 -3.77 -2.76
N HIS A 96 5.09 -4.16 -3.15
CA HIS A 96 4.09 -4.71 -2.23
C HIS A 96 4.50 -6.07 -1.67
N ASP A 97 5.12 -6.92 -2.49
CA ASP A 97 5.62 -8.21 -2.04
C ASP A 97 6.71 -8.02 -0.98
N LEU A 98 7.56 -7.02 -1.14
CA LEU A 98 8.53 -6.61 -0.13
C LEU A 98 7.91 -5.90 1.10
N ASN A 99 6.59 -5.90 1.23
CA ASN A 99 5.85 -5.31 2.34
C ASN A 99 6.06 -3.80 2.48
N MET A 100 6.33 -3.11 1.37
CA MET A 100 6.58 -1.68 1.30
C MET A 100 5.43 -0.93 0.59
N GLN A 101 5.42 0.39 0.76
CA GLN A 101 4.55 1.37 0.12
C GLN A 101 5.35 2.39 -0.68
N TYR A 102 4.73 2.87 -1.74
CA TYR A 102 5.27 3.83 -2.69
C TYR A 102 4.20 4.85 -3.05
N ASP A 103 4.62 5.97 -3.63
CA ASP A 103 3.74 6.92 -4.31
C ASP A 103 3.96 6.85 -5.81
N PHE A 104 2.89 7.00 -6.59
CA PHE A 104 3.03 7.35 -8.00
C PHE A 104 3.32 8.84 -8.14
N VAL A 105 4.28 9.17 -9.00
CA VAL A 105 4.59 10.55 -9.37
C VAL A 105 4.50 10.71 -10.88
N THR A 106 4.13 11.89 -11.35
CA THR A 106 4.14 12.25 -12.78
C THR A 106 5.31 13.17 -13.07
N GLU A 107 5.58 13.47 -14.35
CA GLU A 107 6.58 14.49 -14.73
C GLU A 107 6.25 15.86 -14.11
N THR A 108 4.97 16.21 -13.96
CA THR A 108 4.52 17.43 -13.27
C THR A 108 4.90 17.41 -11.80
N THR A 109 4.65 16.31 -11.09
CA THR A 109 5.05 16.19 -9.68
C THR A 109 6.57 16.24 -9.56
N LEU A 110 7.28 15.45 -10.38
CA LEU A 110 8.74 15.33 -10.38
C LEU A 110 9.47 16.67 -10.58
N THR A 111 8.88 17.57 -11.37
CA THR A 111 9.47 18.89 -11.67
C THR A 111 9.03 20.00 -10.70
N SER A 112 8.08 19.71 -9.80
CA SER A 112 7.63 20.64 -8.76
C SER A 112 8.49 20.58 -7.50
N ASP A 113 8.48 21.66 -6.71
CA ASP A 113 9.17 21.74 -5.42
C ASP A 113 8.63 20.73 -4.39
N THR A 114 7.38 20.28 -4.56
CA THR A 114 6.79 19.31 -3.64
C THR A 114 7.51 17.96 -3.70
N PHE A 115 8.07 17.55 -4.83
CA PHE A 115 8.78 16.27 -4.91
C PHE A 115 9.98 16.20 -3.96
N ALA A 116 10.74 17.31 -3.83
CA ALA A 116 11.92 17.37 -2.97
C ALA A 116 11.58 17.26 -1.47
N THR A 117 10.41 17.75 -1.05
CA THR A 117 9.98 17.77 0.36
C THR A 117 9.29 16.48 0.81
N ARG A 118 9.00 15.56 -0.11
CA ARG A 118 8.31 14.28 0.19
C ARG A 118 9.23 13.21 0.79
N GLY A 119 10.54 13.44 0.83
CA GLY A 119 11.48 12.52 1.48
C GLY A 119 11.65 11.18 0.74
N TYR A 120 11.47 11.17 -0.58
CA TYR A 120 11.79 10.00 -1.40
C TYR A 120 13.29 9.73 -1.41
N LYS A 121 13.64 8.45 -1.33
CA LYS A 121 15.01 7.92 -1.38
C LYS A 121 15.27 7.16 -2.68
N VAL A 122 14.22 6.61 -3.27
CA VAL A 122 14.29 5.85 -4.53
C VAL A 122 13.26 6.39 -5.51
N LEU A 123 13.67 6.62 -6.76
CA LEU A 123 12.79 6.87 -7.89
C LEU A 123 12.91 5.70 -8.88
N VAL A 124 11.83 4.93 -9.01
CA VAL A 124 11.73 3.82 -9.96
C VAL A 124 11.21 4.34 -11.30
N LEU A 125 11.82 3.90 -12.40
CA LEU A 125 11.48 4.25 -13.77
C LEU A 125 11.01 3.00 -14.55
N PRO A 126 9.74 2.57 -14.43
CA PRO A 126 9.19 1.45 -15.18
C PRO A 126 9.05 1.77 -16.66
N GLN A 127 9.89 1.18 -17.52
CA GLN A 127 9.85 1.35 -18.97
C GLN A 127 9.61 2.80 -19.42
N VAL A 128 10.39 3.72 -18.87
CA VAL A 128 10.27 5.16 -19.14
C VAL A 128 10.97 5.49 -20.46
N TRP A 129 10.31 5.19 -21.58
CA TRP A 129 10.83 5.38 -22.93
C TRP A 129 10.97 6.86 -23.32
N ALA A 130 10.03 7.69 -22.88
CA ALA A 130 9.88 9.08 -23.30
C ALA A 130 9.86 10.02 -22.09
N LEU A 131 10.65 11.10 -22.15
CA LEU A 131 10.69 12.15 -21.13
C LEU A 131 11.00 13.52 -21.74
N GLY A 132 10.42 14.55 -21.15
CA GLY A 132 10.80 15.94 -21.41
C GLY A 132 12.10 16.34 -20.73
N ASP A 133 12.79 17.34 -21.27
CA ASP A 133 14.11 17.77 -20.78
C ASP A 133 14.08 18.29 -19.33
N ARG A 134 12.97 18.92 -18.91
CA ARG A 134 12.76 19.33 -17.51
C ARG A 134 12.70 18.14 -16.55
N ALA A 135 12.02 17.05 -16.95
CA ALA A 135 11.93 15.83 -16.15
C ALA A 135 13.30 15.12 -16.09
N VAL A 136 14.03 15.06 -17.21
CA VAL A 136 15.41 14.56 -17.26
C VAL A 136 16.30 15.32 -16.27
N ALA A 137 16.24 16.65 -16.28
CA ALA A 137 17.01 17.48 -15.34
C ALA A 137 16.61 17.24 -13.88
N ALA A 138 15.31 17.05 -13.59
CA ALA A 138 14.83 16.75 -12.24
C ALA A 138 15.33 15.39 -11.73
N ILE A 139 15.34 14.36 -12.58
CA ILE A 139 15.87 13.02 -12.24
C ILE A 139 17.36 13.10 -11.91
N ARG A 140 18.14 13.88 -12.67
CA ARG A 140 19.57 14.10 -12.41
C ARG A 140 19.80 14.76 -11.06
N ARG A 141 19.10 15.87 -10.79
CA ARG A 141 19.19 16.57 -9.51
C ARG A 141 18.84 15.66 -8.34
N PHE A 142 17.82 14.81 -8.49
CA PHE A 142 17.45 13.84 -7.46
C PHE A 142 18.58 12.84 -7.17
N ALA A 143 19.23 12.29 -8.22
CA ALA A 143 20.38 11.41 -8.05
C ALA A 143 21.56 12.13 -7.39
N GLU A 144 21.94 13.30 -7.89
CA GLU A 144 23.06 14.11 -7.37
C GLU A 144 22.89 14.47 -5.90
N ALA A 145 21.65 14.77 -5.48
CA ALA A 145 21.28 15.11 -4.10
C ALA A 145 21.32 13.93 -3.12
N GLY A 146 21.59 12.70 -3.58
CA GLY A 146 21.67 11.51 -2.73
C GLY A 146 20.61 10.44 -3.01
N GLY A 147 19.68 10.71 -3.92
CA GLY A 147 18.65 9.75 -4.32
C GLY A 147 19.20 8.58 -5.14
N MET A 148 18.46 7.47 -5.13
CA MET A 148 18.69 6.34 -6.03
C MET A 148 17.69 6.38 -7.18
N VAL A 149 18.17 6.44 -8.41
CA VAL A 149 17.33 6.26 -9.62
C VAL A 149 17.46 4.83 -10.10
N LEU A 150 16.33 4.10 -10.20
CA LEU A 150 16.29 2.70 -10.58
C LEU A 150 15.46 2.51 -11.86
N ALA A 151 16.13 2.15 -12.96
CA ALA A 151 15.48 1.89 -14.25
C ALA A 151 15.53 0.40 -14.59
N ASP A 152 14.43 -0.15 -15.11
CA ASP A 152 14.41 -1.53 -15.61
C ASP A 152 15.06 -1.64 -17.00
N VAL A 153 14.70 -0.75 -17.91
CA VAL A 153 15.25 -0.62 -19.27
C VAL A 153 15.90 0.75 -19.43
N ARG A 154 16.71 0.93 -20.49
CA ARG A 154 17.33 2.23 -20.77
C ARG A 154 16.28 3.31 -21.02
N PRO A 155 16.21 4.36 -20.18
CA PRO A 155 15.13 5.33 -20.24
C PRO A 155 15.44 6.51 -21.19
N ALA A 156 14.40 7.26 -21.54
CA ALA A 156 14.50 8.55 -22.24
C ALA A 156 15.14 8.49 -23.64
N HIS A 157 14.84 7.46 -24.43
CA HIS A 157 15.19 7.40 -25.86
C HIS A 157 14.35 8.34 -26.74
N TYR A 158 13.23 8.81 -26.21
CA TYR A 158 12.31 9.69 -26.90
C TYR A 158 12.07 10.96 -26.08
N THR A 159 11.73 12.06 -26.74
CA THR A 159 11.19 13.28 -26.10
C THR A 159 9.76 13.03 -25.61
N GLU A 160 9.19 13.93 -24.82
CA GLU A 160 7.78 13.95 -24.41
C GLU A 160 6.80 13.96 -25.60
N ARG A 161 7.23 14.44 -26.77
CA ARG A 161 6.45 14.41 -28.04
C ARG A 161 6.68 13.15 -28.87
N ALA A 162 7.20 12.07 -28.28
CA ALA A 162 7.52 10.81 -28.93
C ALA A 162 8.53 10.88 -30.10
N ARG A 163 9.28 11.99 -30.24
CA ARG A 163 10.40 12.07 -31.19
C ARG A 163 11.60 11.31 -30.65
N GLN A 164 12.16 10.40 -31.46
CA GLN A 164 13.36 9.66 -31.08
C GLN A 164 14.56 10.60 -30.97
N ARG A 165 15.36 10.40 -29.93
CA ARG A 165 16.63 11.11 -29.71
C ARG A 165 17.78 10.32 -30.37
N PRO A 166 18.84 11.01 -30.83
CA PRO A 166 20.05 10.34 -31.31
C PRO A 166 20.71 9.44 -30.25
N ALA A 167 20.63 9.84 -28.98
CA ALA A 167 21.06 9.08 -27.82
C ALA A 167 20.03 9.24 -26.68
N ALA A 168 19.95 8.25 -25.78
CA ALA A 168 19.06 8.35 -24.63
C ALA A 168 19.52 9.45 -23.67
N ALA A 169 18.59 10.28 -23.21
CA ALA A 169 18.91 11.49 -22.45
C ALA A 169 19.45 11.25 -21.02
N LEU A 170 19.48 9.99 -20.58
CA LEU A 170 19.95 9.56 -19.25
C LEU A 170 21.06 8.51 -19.32
N ASP A 171 21.61 8.22 -20.51
CA ASP A 171 22.64 7.18 -20.68
C ASP A 171 23.88 7.41 -19.79
N ASP A 172 24.39 8.63 -19.76
CA ASP A 172 25.50 9.07 -18.91
C ASP A 172 25.17 8.98 -17.42
N LEU A 173 23.92 9.27 -17.02
CA LEU A 173 23.48 9.08 -15.64
C LEU A 173 23.62 7.62 -15.22
N PHE A 174 23.27 6.67 -16.10
CA PHE A 174 23.42 5.24 -15.85
C PHE A 174 24.81 4.68 -16.19
N GLY A 175 25.74 5.52 -16.68
CA GLY A 175 27.10 5.12 -17.00
C GLY A 175 27.15 4.10 -18.15
N VAL A 176 26.29 4.27 -19.14
CA VAL A 176 26.20 3.42 -20.33
C VAL A 176 26.19 4.24 -21.62
N LYS A 177 26.36 3.56 -22.75
CA LYS A 177 26.12 4.11 -24.10
C LYS A 177 25.79 2.98 -25.07
N GLY A 178 25.34 3.37 -26.28
CA GLY A 178 25.05 2.43 -27.35
C GLY A 178 23.81 1.58 -27.07
N GLY A 179 23.40 0.75 -28.03
CA GLY A 179 22.16 -0.02 -27.95
C GLY A 179 20.92 0.79 -28.38
N PHE A 180 20.18 0.22 -29.32
CA PHE A 180 18.80 0.60 -29.67
C PHE A 180 18.10 -0.59 -30.34
N ALA A 181 18.58 -1.79 -30.04
CA ALA A 181 18.13 -3.00 -30.68
C ALA A 181 16.95 -3.59 -29.92
N ALA A 182 16.15 -4.39 -30.61
CA ALA A 182 15.13 -5.20 -29.99
C ALA A 182 15.70 -6.13 -28.92
N ALA A 183 14.97 -6.29 -27.83
CA ALA A 183 15.37 -7.14 -26.73
C ALA A 183 15.55 -8.58 -27.22
N ARG A 184 16.54 -9.26 -26.66
CA ARG A 184 16.82 -10.66 -26.94
C ARG A 184 16.76 -11.46 -25.66
N SER A 185 16.35 -12.70 -25.80
CA SER A 185 16.39 -13.66 -24.70
C SER A 185 17.81 -14.17 -24.50
N ALA A 186 18.29 -14.17 -23.25
CA ALA A 186 19.61 -14.69 -22.90
C ALA A 186 19.65 -15.17 -21.45
N ASP A 187 20.49 -16.18 -21.16
CA ASP A 187 20.75 -16.61 -19.79
C ASP A 187 21.44 -15.49 -19.01
N MET A 188 20.95 -15.22 -17.81
CA MET A 188 21.42 -14.15 -16.95
C MET A 188 22.10 -14.71 -15.71
N LYS A 189 23.28 -14.18 -15.41
CA LYS A 189 23.99 -14.39 -14.13
C LYS A 189 24.35 -13.04 -13.53
N LEU A 190 23.97 -12.84 -12.27
CA LEU A 190 24.30 -11.66 -11.47
C LEU A 190 25.01 -12.12 -10.20
N THR A 191 26.20 -11.55 -9.97
CA THR A 191 27.06 -11.83 -8.82
C THR A 191 27.66 -10.54 -8.29
N GLY A 192 27.47 -10.23 -7.02
CA GLY A 192 28.05 -9.03 -6.41
C GLY A 192 27.50 -8.75 -5.03
N GLU A 193 27.71 -7.53 -4.53
CA GLU A 193 27.18 -7.11 -3.24
C GLU A 193 26.32 -5.86 -3.39
N MET A 194 25.15 -5.86 -2.75
CA MET A 194 24.31 -4.67 -2.68
C MET A 194 23.51 -4.60 -1.38
N GLY A 195 23.67 -3.50 -0.65
CA GLY A 195 22.96 -3.28 0.61
C GLY A 195 23.32 -4.36 1.64
N LEU A 196 22.33 -5.14 2.07
CA LEU A 196 22.48 -6.16 3.12
C LEU A 196 22.93 -7.54 2.63
N SER A 197 23.16 -7.75 1.32
CA SER A 197 23.29 -9.12 0.81
C SER A 197 24.33 -9.28 -0.30
N LYS A 198 25.08 -10.38 -0.21
CA LYS A 198 25.71 -11.01 -1.38
C LYS A 198 24.60 -11.47 -2.32
N LEU A 199 24.68 -11.03 -3.56
CA LEU A 199 23.78 -11.37 -4.64
C LEU A 199 24.42 -12.48 -5.44
N GLU A 200 23.73 -13.61 -5.55
CA GLU A 200 24.01 -14.66 -6.52
C GLU A 200 22.67 -15.09 -7.11
N LEU A 201 22.51 -14.83 -8.41
CA LEU A 201 21.24 -14.99 -9.09
C LEU A 201 21.49 -15.49 -10.51
N THR A 202 20.85 -16.61 -10.86
CA THR A 202 20.83 -17.12 -12.23
C THR A 202 19.39 -17.16 -12.73
N ARG A 203 19.17 -16.74 -13.98
CA ARG A 203 17.87 -16.84 -14.63
C ARG A 203 18.01 -17.37 -16.06
N PRO A 204 17.09 -18.24 -16.48
CA PRO A 204 17.16 -18.82 -17.80
C PRO A 204 16.74 -17.81 -18.88
N GLY A 205 17.33 -17.99 -20.06
CA GLY A 205 16.97 -17.35 -21.31
C GLY A 205 15.99 -18.20 -22.12
N ARG A 206 16.31 -18.39 -23.40
CA ARG A 206 15.38 -18.89 -24.42
C ARG A 206 14.86 -20.29 -24.07
N GLY A 207 13.57 -20.53 -24.31
CA GLY A 207 12.96 -21.87 -24.14
C GLY A 207 12.44 -22.16 -22.72
N HIS A 208 12.57 -21.22 -21.78
CA HIS A 208 12.03 -21.35 -20.42
C HIS A 208 10.82 -20.44 -20.18
N ASP A 209 10.01 -20.79 -19.17
CA ASP A 209 8.98 -19.91 -18.63
C ASP A 209 9.63 -18.62 -18.11
N ARG A 210 9.12 -17.46 -18.56
CA ARG A 210 9.64 -16.10 -18.25
C ARG A 210 11.14 -15.94 -18.60
N PRO A 211 11.49 -15.96 -19.90
CA PRO A 211 12.86 -15.78 -20.34
C PRO A 211 13.33 -14.33 -20.06
N VAL A 212 14.56 -14.18 -19.56
CA VAL A 212 15.14 -12.83 -19.39
C VAL A 212 15.28 -12.16 -20.75
N GLN A 213 14.57 -11.05 -20.92
CA GLN A 213 14.73 -10.16 -22.07
C GLN A 213 15.68 -9.03 -21.70
N VAL A 214 16.71 -8.83 -22.52
CA VAL A 214 17.75 -7.82 -22.32
C VAL A 214 17.95 -7.02 -23.60
N GLU A 215 18.23 -5.71 -23.49
CA GLU A 215 18.67 -4.93 -24.65
C GLU A 215 20.10 -5.33 -25.02
N PRO A 216 20.35 -5.87 -26.23
CA PRO A 216 21.70 -6.18 -26.67
C PRO A 216 22.44 -4.90 -27.07
N GLY A 217 23.76 -4.92 -26.98
CA GLY A 217 24.61 -3.81 -27.44
C GLY A 217 24.71 -2.63 -26.46
N VAL A 218 24.21 -2.76 -25.23
CA VAL A 218 24.52 -1.82 -24.15
C VAL A 218 26.00 -1.96 -23.79
N THR A 219 26.73 -0.84 -23.81
CA THR A 219 28.15 -0.79 -23.43
C THR A 219 28.34 0.09 -22.21
N LEU A 220 29.27 -0.28 -21.34
CA LEU A 220 29.59 0.47 -20.13
C LEU A 220 30.48 1.67 -20.47
N THR A 221 30.27 2.78 -19.76
CA THR A 221 31.19 3.92 -19.73
C THR A 221 31.77 4.06 -18.32
N THR A 222 31.04 4.68 -17.40
CA THR A 222 31.41 4.82 -15.99
C THR A 222 30.71 3.79 -15.08
N GLY A 223 29.64 3.17 -15.58
CA GLY A 223 28.84 2.20 -14.84
C GLY A 223 29.56 0.87 -14.66
N LYS A 224 29.31 0.21 -13.53
CA LYS A 224 29.84 -1.11 -13.20
C LYS A 224 28.72 -2.14 -13.21
N ALA A 225 28.81 -3.15 -14.05
CA ALA A 225 27.82 -4.23 -14.12
C ALA A 225 28.03 -5.25 -12.99
N LEU A 226 26.93 -5.67 -12.37
CA LEU A 226 26.91 -6.78 -11.41
C LEU A 226 26.78 -8.14 -12.08
N GLY A 227 26.54 -8.17 -13.38
CA GLY A 227 26.31 -9.41 -14.09
C GLY A 227 26.18 -9.22 -15.60
N ARG A 228 25.87 -10.33 -16.26
CA ARG A 228 25.60 -10.35 -17.71
C ARG A 228 24.39 -11.22 -18.02
N ALA A 229 23.67 -10.85 -19.07
CA ALA A 229 22.71 -11.69 -19.76
C ALA A 229 23.23 -11.93 -21.19
N GLY A 230 23.72 -13.13 -21.46
CA GLY A 230 24.60 -13.38 -22.61
C GLY A 230 25.82 -12.45 -22.58
N THR A 231 25.99 -11.61 -23.61
CA THR A 231 27.07 -10.60 -23.64
C THR A 231 26.68 -9.25 -23.05
N ALA A 232 25.38 -8.99 -22.86
CA ALA A 232 24.88 -7.69 -22.43
C ALA A 232 25.06 -7.49 -20.91
N PRO A 233 25.53 -6.32 -20.44
CA PRO A 233 25.62 -6.03 -19.02
C PRO A 233 24.24 -5.88 -18.38
N VAL A 234 24.08 -6.38 -17.15
CA VAL A 234 22.87 -6.24 -16.33
C VAL A 234 23.21 -5.78 -14.92
N GLY A 235 22.25 -5.16 -14.23
CA GLY A 235 22.45 -4.63 -12.88
C GLY A 235 23.60 -3.63 -12.83
N ILE A 236 23.57 -2.63 -13.70
CA ILE A 236 24.63 -1.65 -13.90
C ILE A 236 24.46 -0.55 -12.86
N VAL A 237 25.49 -0.33 -12.05
CA VAL A 237 25.50 0.67 -10.98
C VAL A 237 26.45 1.79 -11.35
N ASN A 238 25.97 3.03 -11.30
CA ASN A 238 26.77 4.24 -11.51
C ASN A 238 26.62 5.17 -10.30
N ALA A 239 27.73 5.62 -9.73
CA ALA A 239 27.72 6.59 -8.64
C ALA A 239 27.58 8.01 -9.21
N ILE A 240 26.67 8.82 -8.66
CA ILE A 240 26.35 10.17 -9.15
C ILE A 240 26.25 11.12 -7.97
N GLY A 241 27.20 12.04 -7.84
CA GLY A 241 27.25 12.94 -6.69
C GLY A 241 27.21 12.16 -5.38
N LYS A 242 26.21 12.42 -4.54
CA LYS A 242 25.98 11.69 -3.27
C LYS A 242 25.09 10.45 -3.43
N GLY A 243 24.43 10.29 -4.57
CA GLY A 243 23.49 9.21 -4.84
C GLY A 243 24.01 8.23 -5.88
N ARG A 244 23.08 7.54 -6.55
CA ARG A 244 23.42 6.53 -7.56
C ARG A 244 22.30 6.31 -8.57
N ALA A 245 22.68 5.84 -9.74
CA ALA A 245 21.77 5.36 -10.76
C ALA A 245 22.00 3.87 -11.01
N ILE A 246 20.92 3.09 -11.10
CA ILE A 246 20.96 1.65 -11.33
C ILE A 246 20.08 1.30 -12.53
N LEU A 247 20.69 0.71 -13.55
CA LEU A 247 20.00 0.18 -14.71
C LEU A 247 20.00 -1.36 -14.64
N LEU A 248 18.82 -1.97 -14.54
CA LEU A 248 18.72 -3.44 -14.53
C LEU A 248 19.06 -4.03 -15.90
N ASN A 249 18.63 -3.37 -16.98
CA ASN A 249 18.64 -3.87 -18.36
C ASN A 249 17.75 -5.12 -18.56
N PHE A 250 16.73 -5.29 -17.74
CA PHE A 250 15.68 -6.29 -17.85
C PHE A 250 14.47 -5.83 -17.02
N THR A 251 13.28 -6.35 -17.30
CA THR A 251 12.08 -6.02 -16.50
C THR A 251 11.81 -7.08 -15.43
N PRO A 252 11.38 -6.70 -14.21
CA PRO A 252 11.02 -7.68 -13.17
C PRO A 252 9.93 -8.66 -13.63
N GLY A 253 8.94 -8.16 -14.38
CA GLY A 253 7.81 -8.93 -14.91
C GLY A 253 8.20 -10.06 -15.87
N SER A 254 9.22 -9.84 -16.70
CA SER A 254 9.73 -10.84 -17.65
C SER A 254 10.75 -11.79 -17.05
N SER A 255 11.48 -11.37 -16.01
CA SER A 255 12.64 -12.11 -15.48
C SER A 255 12.36 -12.87 -14.19
N PHE A 256 11.24 -12.58 -13.52
CA PHE A 256 10.87 -13.20 -12.26
C PHE A 256 9.41 -13.62 -12.24
N ARG A 257 9.11 -14.59 -11.40
CA ARG A 257 7.75 -14.92 -10.97
C ARG A 257 7.18 -13.86 -10.03
N VAL A 258 7.17 -12.59 -10.43
CA VAL A 258 6.40 -11.56 -9.73
C VAL A 258 4.91 -11.81 -9.97
N ARG A 259 4.09 -11.46 -8.98
CA ARG A 259 2.63 -11.55 -9.10
C ARG A 259 2.16 -10.88 -10.40
N ALA A 260 1.27 -11.54 -11.12
CA ALA A 260 0.54 -10.92 -12.22
C ALA A 260 -0.78 -10.37 -11.67
N ASP A 261 -1.17 -9.18 -12.09
CA ASP A 261 -2.55 -8.74 -11.87
C ASP A 261 -3.49 -9.59 -12.74
N THR A 262 -4.63 -9.93 -12.15
CA THR A 262 -5.81 -10.50 -12.76
C THR A 262 -6.15 -9.84 -14.10
N ARG A 263 -5.88 -10.54 -15.20
CA ARG A 263 -6.38 -10.14 -16.52
C ARG A 263 -7.85 -10.57 -16.64
N GLY A 264 -8.76 -9.70 -16.20
CA GLY A 264 -10.18 -9.81 -16.53
C GLY A 264 -11.13 -9.38 -15.40
N LEU A 265 -12.31 -8.89 -15.78
CA LEU A 265 -13.43 -8.56 -14.88
C LEU A 265 -13.95 -9.77 -14.05
N ALA A 266 -13.50 -10.98 -14.34
CA ALA A 266 -13.74 -12.21 -13.58
C ALA A 266 -12.44 -12.76 -12.94
N GLY A 267 -11.49 -11.85 -12.69
CA GLY A 267 -10.06 -12.06 -12.61
C GLY A 267 -9.62 -13.36 -11.99
N THR A 268 -8.94 -14.21 -12.76
CA THR A 268 -8.10 -15.32 -12.29
C THR A 268 -6.63 -14.99 -12.54
N ALA A 269 -5.83 -14.96 -11.47
CA ALA A 269 -4.38 -14.91 -11.57
C ALA A 269 -3.80 -15.89 -10.56
N PRO A 270 -2.98 -16.87 -11.00
CA PRO A 270 -2.28 -17.73 -10.05
C PRO A 270 -1.46 -16.85 -9.11
N LEU A 271 -1.52 -17.15 -7.81
CA LEU A 271 -0.67 -16.55 -6.79
C LEU A 271 0.79 -16.92 -7.03
N ASN A 272 1.42 -16.27 -8.00
CA ASN A 272 2.86 -16.35 -8.21
C ASN A 272 3.54 -15.55 -7.10
N GLU A 273 4.24 -16.25 -6.22
CA GLU A 273 5.08 -15.64 -5.20
C GLU A 273 6.44 -15.28 -5.79
N MET A 274 6.93 -14.07 -5.48
CA MET A 274 8.25 -13.66 -5.90
C MET A 274 9.31 -14.60 -5.29
N PRO A 275 10.22 -15.17 -6.10
CA PRO A 275 11.30 -16.02 -5.61
C PRO A 275 12.18 -15.31 -4.57
N GLU A 276 12.72 -16.07 -3.62
CA GLU A 276 13.51 -15.55 -2.49
C GLU A 276 14.74 -14.75 -2.93
N ASP A 277 15.47 -15.24 -3.94
CA ASP A 277 16.63 -14.58 -4.52
C ASP A 277 16.28 -13.25 -5.22
N ALA A 278 15.12 -13.18 -5.88
CA ALA A 278 14.57 -11.92 -6.40
C ALA A 278 14.20 -10.96 -5.26
N ALA A 279 13.57 -11.47 -4.19
CA ALA A 279 13.28 -10.67 -3.01
C ALA A 279 14.56 -10.10 -2.37
N ARG A 280 15.63 -10.90 -2.25
CA ARG A 280 16.94 -10.45 -1.76
C ARG A 280 17.55 -9.37 -2.65
N LEU A 281 17.47 -9.52 -3.98
CA LEU A 281 17.93 -8.50 -4.93
C LEU A 281 17.23 -7.16 -4.69
N PHE A 282 15.90 -7.13 -4.69
CA PHE A 282 15.15 -5.88 -4.56
C PHE A 282 15.19 -5.30 -3.14
N LEU A 283 15.24 -6.13 -2.10
CA LEU A 283 15.50 -5.66 -0.73
C LEU A 283 16.89 -5.04 -0.61
N GLY A 284 17.91 -5.66 -1.21
CA GLY A 284 19.27 -5.13 -1.27
C GLY A 284 19.33 -3.78 -1.96
N LEU A 285 18.67 -3.65 -3.12
CA LEU A 285 18.53 -2.41 -3.88
C LEU A 285 17.91 -1.30 -3.02
N PHE A 286 16.73 -1.53 -2.46
CA PHE A 286 16.05 -0.51 -1.65
C PHE A 286 16.82 -0.19 -0.36
N HIS A 287 17.38 -1.19 0.31
CA HIS A 287 18.19 -0.97 1.51
C HIS A 287 19.44 -0.12 1.22
N ALA A 288 20.09 -0.32 0.07
CA ALA A 288 21.25 0.48 -0.33
C ALA A 288 20.92 1.97 -0.53
N ALA A 289 19.64 2.32 -0.73
CA ALA A 289 19.15 3.70 -0.73
C ALA A 289 18.68 4.18 0.66
N GLY A 290 18.85 3.36 1.70
CA GLY A 290 18.36 3.64 3.04
C GLY A 290 16.85 3.49 3.21
N VAL A 291 16.15 2.83 2.28
CA VAL A 291 14.74 2.45 2.45
C VAL A 291 14.65 1.29 3.44
N GLN A 292 13.66 1.36 4.32
CA GLN A 292 13.41 0.33 5.33
C GLN A 292 11.93 0.00 5.40
N ARG A 293 11.65 -1.30 5.57
CA ARG A 293 10.28 -1.77 5.80
C ARG A 293 9.82 -1.32 7.17
N ALA A 294 8.59 -0.85 7.27
CA ALA A 294 7.98 -0.58 8.57
C ALA A 294 7.72 -1.86 9.39
N PHE A 295 7.46 -2.98 8.71
CA PHE A 295 7.13 -4.27 9.32
C PHE A 295 7.96 -5.40 8.72
N ASN A 296 8.35 -6.35 9.56
CA ASN A 296 8.90 -7.63 9.12
C ASN A 296 7.88 -8.74 9.35
N PHE A 297 7.75 -9.60 8.35
CA PHE A 297 6.99 -10.83 8.42
C PHE A 297 8.00 -11.97 8.38
N THR A 298 8.00 -12.82 9.41
CA THR A 298 8.78 -14.05 9.42
C THR A 298 7.81 -15.21 9.30
N ARG A 299 8.16 -16.22 8.49
CA ARG A 299 7.36 -17.44 8.42
C ARG A 299 7.53 -18.17 9.76
N TYR A 300 6.42 -18.50 10.43
CA TYR A 300 6.47 -19.25 11.70
C TYR A 300 7.29 -20.55 11.49
N LYS A 301 8.31 -20.78 12.32
CA LYS A 301 9.26 -21.92 12.24
C LYS A 301 10.22 -21.96 11.03
N LYS A 302 10.32 -20.91 10.21
CA LYS A 302 11.33 -20.76 9.13
C LYS A 302 12.00 -19.39 9.20
N GLU A 303 12.95 -19.24 10.12
CA GLU A 303 13.53 -17.95 10.55
C GLU A 303 14.57 -17.33 9.61
N LYS A 304 15.09 -18.08 8.63
CA LYS A 304 16.27 -17.66 7.84
C LYS A 304 16.00 -16.56 6.80
N ILE A 305 14.74 -16.19 6.55
CA ILE A 305 14.37 -15.09 5.63
C ILE A 305 13.19 -14.31 6.23
N PRO A 306 13.35 -13.02 6.59
CA PRO A 306 12.27 -12.18 7.12
C PRO A 306 11.42 -11.59 5.99
N TYR A 307 10.97 -12.44 5.07
CA TYR A 307 10.16 -12.05 3.93
C TYR A 307 8.98 -13.02 3.82
N PHE A 308 7.79 -12.45 3.77
CA PHE A 308 6.58 -13.18 3.41
C PHE A 308 5.95 -12.45 2.20
N PRO A 309 5.93 -13.09 1.02
CA PRO A 309 5.34 -12.51 -0.19
C PRO A 309 3.85 -12.25 0.03
N ASN A 310 3.22 -11.48 -0.86
CA ASN A 310 1.77 -11.34 -0.87
C ASN A 310 1.16 -10.72 0.40
N VAL A 311 1.90 -9.84 1.08
CA VAL A 311 1.33 -9.01 2.12
C VAL A 311 1.56 -7.54 1.81
N LYS A 312 0.50 -6.89 1.35
CA LYS A 312 0.44 -5.44 1.25
C LYS A 312 0.28 -4.86 2.65
N VAL A 313 1.21 -3.98 3.01
CA VAL A 313 1.16 -3.23 4.26
C VAL A 313 0.75 -1.80 3.94
N GLN A 314 -0.45 -1.40 4.36
CA GLN A 314 -0.90 -0.01 4.22
C GLN A 314 -0.86 0.69 5.56
N ARG A 315 -0.33 1.92 5.59
CA ARG A 315 -0.12 2.69 6.81
C ARG A 315 -0.76 4.07 6.69
N TRP A 316 -1.41 4.51 7.76
CA TRP A 316 -2.02 5.83 7.89
C TRP A 316 -1.63 6.44 9.22
N ARG A 317 -1.39 7.76 9.28
CA ARG A 317 -0.92 8.45 10.49
C ARG A 317 -1.74 9.70 10.79
N SER A 318 -2.02 9.93 12.07
CA SER A 318 -2.55 11.19 12.62
C SER A 318 -1.82 11.48 13.93
N GLY A 319 -1.05 12.57 13.98
CA GLY A 319 -0.14 12.84 15.10
C GLY A 319 0.82 11.67 15.32
N ASP A 320 0.79 11.08 16.50
CA ASP A 320 1.61 9.92 16.89
C ASP A 320 0.89 8.59 16.78
N TYR A 321 -0.37 8.58 16.32
CA TYR A 321 -1.12 7.36 16.11
C TYR A 321 -0.98 6.87 14.70
N GLN A 322 -1.04 5.55 14.55
CA GLN A 322 -0.98 4.91 13.25
C GLN A 322 -2.02 3.80 13.14
N ILE A 323 -2.70 3.76 12.01
CA ILE A 323 -3.50 2.60 11.61
C ILE A 323 -2.71 1.83 10.55
N VAL A 324 -2.67 0.52 10.69
CA VAL A 324 -1.96 -0.37 9.78
C VAL A 324 -2.89 -1.48 9.32
N ALA A 325 -2.97 -1.66 8.01
CA ALA A 325 -3.66 -2.78 7.39
C ALA A 325 -2.64 -3.76 6.81
N PHE A 326 -2.85 -5.04 7.07
CA PHE A 326 -2.19 -6.14 6.37
C PHE A 326 -3.21 -6.78 5.44
N PHE A 327 -2.93 -6.80 4.15
CA PHE A 327 -3.83 -7.36 3.15
C PHE A 327 -3.09 -8.35 2.27
N ARG A 328 -3.64 -9.56 2.16
CA ARG A 328 -3.16 -10.63 1.29
C ARG A 328 -4.17 -10.85 0.17
N GLN A 329 -3.69 -10.92 -1.07
CA GLN A 329 -4.57 -11.26 -2.20
C GLN A 329 -4.89 -12.77 -2.18
N THR A 330 -6.11 -13.11 -2.55
CA THR A 330 -6.59 -14.49 -2.80
C THR A 330 -6.35 -14.89 -4.24
N ASP A 331 -6.10 -16.19 -4.46
CA ASP A 331 -6.36 -16.79 -5.77
C ASP A 331 -7.89 -16.92 -5.93
N THR A 332 -8.41 -16.43 -7.02
CA THR A 332 -9.82 -16.50 -7.43
C THR A 332 -10.14 -17.78 -8.21
N GLY A 333 -9.17 -18.69 -8.37
CA GLY A 333 -9.37 -20.05 -8.86
C GLY A 333 -10.39 -20.88 -8.05
N MET A 334 -10.85 -20.37 -6.90
CA MET A 334 -12.03 -20.86 -6.18
C MET A 334 -13.32 -20.52 -6.93
N ARG A 335 -13.57 -21.29 -8.00
CA ARG A 335 -14.82 -21.30 -8.75
C ARG A 335 -15.99 -21.69 -7.84
N TYR A 336 -17.05 -20.88 -7.85
CA TYR A 336 -18.41 -21.19 -7.40
C TYR A 336 -18.53 -21.89 -6.02
N GLY A 337 -18.68 -21.09 -4.95
CA GLY A 337 -19.42 -21.54 -3.76
C GLY A 337 -18.63 -21.80 -2.47
N THR A 338 -17.31 -21.69 -2.46
CA THR A 338 -16.51 -21.90 -1.23
C THR A 338 -15.67 -20.67 -0.90
N PHE A 339 -16.22 -19.77 -0.09
CA PHE A 339 -15.47 -18.69 0.53
C PHE A 339 -14.73 -19.22 1.77
N ILE A 340 -13.71 -20.07 1.57
CA ILE A 340 -12.84 -20.50 2.67
C ILE A 340 -11.38 -20.53 2.18
N PRO A 341 -10.62 -19.43 2.26
CA PRO A 341 -9.18 -19.53 2.17
C PRO A 341 -8.63 -20.02 3.51
N ASP A 342 -7.83 -21.08 3.46
CA ASP A 342 -7.14 -21.65 4.61
C ASP A 342 -6.51 -20.57 5.51
N CYS A 343 -6.94 -20.58 6.76
CA CYS A 343 -6.53 -19.68 7.82
C CYS A 343 -5.09 -19.99 8.27
N GLU A 344 -4.08 -19.28 7.77
CA GLU A 344 -2.70 -19.42 8.30
C GLU A 344 -2.37 -18.31 9.33
N LYS A 345 -1.86 -18.71 10.50
CA LYS A 345 -1.42 -17.80 11.60
C LYS A 345 0.06 -17.42 11.43
N TRP A 346 0.41 -16.15 11.58
CA TRP A 346 1.75 -15.61 11.27
C TRP A 346 2.32 -14.65 12.33
N PRO A 347 3.60 -14.77 12.74
CA PRO A 347 4.25 -13.77 13.58
C PRO A 347 4.59 -12.49 12.79
N VAL A 348 4.26 -11.34 13.36
CA VAL A 348 4.54 -10.00 12.85
C VAL A 348 5.34 -9.21 13.87
N SER A 349 6.44 -8.60 13.44
CA SER A 349 7.27 -7.76 14.30
C SER A 349 7.43 -6.36 13.70
N PRO A 350 7.08 -5.28 14.42
CA PRO A 350 7.47 -3.93 14.03
C PRO A 350 9.00 -3.79 14.08
N GLN A 351 9.61 -3.19 13.04
CA GLN A 351 11.08 -3.10 12.98
C GLN A 351 11.66 -2.24 14.11
N ARG A 352 12.79 -2.70 14.67
CA ARG A 352 13.68 -1.90 15.54
C ARG A 352 14.72 -1.16 14.70
N LYS A 353 15.13 0.04 15.11
CA LYS A 353 16.43 0.59 14.71
C LYS A 353 17.16 1.31 15.84
N ALA A 354 18.46 1.10 15.88
CA ALA A 354 19.44 2.00 16.46
C ALA A 354 19.70 3.13 15.44
N GLY A 355 19.53 4.39 15.86
CA GLY A 355 19.75 5.58 15.03
C GLY A 355 18.51 6.08 14.28
N GLY A 356 17.78 7.03 14.88
CA GLY A 356 16.77 7.88 14.23
C GLY A 356 15.42 7.23 13.94
N ARG A 357 14.42 7.46 14.80
CA ARG A 357 13.07 6.85 14.75
C ARG A 357 12.05 7.67 13.94
N PRO A 358 11.12 7.01 13.24
CA PRO A 358 9.76 7.52 13.00
C PRO A 358 8.74 7.04 14.06
N TYR A 359 9.08 6.05 14.91
CA TYR A 359 8.14 5.38 15.83
C TYR A 359 8.68 5.15 17.23
N ALA A 360 7.79 5.12 18.23
CA ALA A 360 8.10 4.68 19.59
C ALA A 360 8.62 3.22 19.56
N PRO A 361 9.61 2.85 20.39
CA PRO A 361 10.35 1.59 20.29
C PRO A 361 9.51 0.36 20.65
N ARG A 362 8.33 0.57 21.21
CA ARG A 362 7.32 -0.43 21.54
C ARG A 362 5.94 0.24 21.52
N PRO A 363 5.22 0.25 20.40
CA PRO A 363 3.87 0.80 20.37
C PRO A 363 2.94 -0.09 21.21
N TRP A 364 1.90 0.51 21.77
CA TRP A 364 0.72 -0.21 22.20
C TRP A 364 -0.09 -0.58 20.96
N VAL A 365 -0.45 -1.86 20.85
CA VAL A 365 -1.08 -2.45 19.67
C VAL A 365 -2.50 -2.88 20.03
N TYR A 366 -3.44 -2.50 19.17
CA TYR A 366 -4.84 -2.90 19.24
C TYR A 366 -5.25 -3.57 17.93
N ASP A 367 -5.84 -4.76 17.99
CA ASP A 367 -6.54 -5.37 16.85
C ASP A 367 -7.93 -4.77 16.77
N ILE A 368 -8.08 -3.76 15.92
CA ILE A 368 -9.31 -2.98 15.86
C ILE A 368 -10.42 -3.71 15.12
N LYS A 369 -10.07 -4.72 14.29
CA LYS A 369 -11.06 -5.53 13.58
C LYS A 369 -11.72 -6.54 14.52
N ASN A 370 -10.93 -7.15 15.40
CA ASN A 370 -11.40 -8.14 16.36
C ASN A 370 -11.76 -7.53 17.73
N GLY A 371 -11.45 -6.25 17.95
CA GLY A 371 -11.71 -5.56 19.22
C GLY A 371 -10.85 -6.08 20.36
N LEU A 372 -9.57 -6.39 20.10
CA LEU A 372 -8.67 -6.98 21.09
C LEU A 372 -7.51 -6.04 21.41
N THR A 373 -7.20 -5.94 22.70
CA THR A 373 -5.99 -5.29 23.20
C THR A 373 -4.81 -6.27 23.10
N VAL A 374 -3.84 -6.01 22.23
CA VAL A 374 -2.62 -6.84 22.10
C VAL A 374 -1.57 -6.44 23.14
N GLY A 375 -1.59 -5.19 23.61
CA GLY A 375 -0.66 -4.67 24.61
C GLY A 375 0.59 -4.06 23.98
N GLN A 376 1.76 -4.25 24.57
CA GLN A 376 3.02 -3.64 24.11
C GLN A 376 4.04 -4.71 23.62
N PRO A 377 3.73 -5.45 22.55
CA PRO A 377 4.54 -6.57 22.10
C PRO A 377 5.85 -6.14 21.42
N THR A 378 6.88 -6.98 21.49
CA THR A 378 8.03 -6.91 20.57
C THR A 378 7.75 -7.58 19.23
N TRP A 379 6.84 -8.56 19.22
CA TRP A 379 6.26 -9.24 18.08
C TRP A 379 4.92 -9.84 18.54
N PHE A 380 3.97 -10.01 17.63
CA PHE A 380 2.68 -10.64 17.93
C PHE A 380 2.25 -11.55 16.77
N ILE A 381 1.42 -12.54 17.06
CA ILE A 381 0.86 -13.42 16.02
C ILE A 381 -0.42 -12.77 15.50
N THR A 382 -0.55 -12.67 14.18
CA THR A 382 -1.76 -12.25 13.49
C THR A 382 -2.15 -13.28 12.45
N GLN A 383 -3.45 -13.43 12.25
CA GLN A 383 -3.99 -14.19 11.14
C GLN A 383 -4.23 -13.21 9.98
N ILE A 384 -3.56 -13.43 8.86
CA ILE A 384 -3.72 -12.61 7.64
C ILE A 384 -4.61 -13.41 6.70
N ASN A 385 -5.90 -13.11 6.74
CA ASN A 385 -6.89 -13.76 5.90
C ASN A 385 -6.80 -13.20 4.47
N PRO A 386 -6.59 -14.05 3.46
CA PRO A 386 -6.69 -13.62 2.08
C PRO A 386 -8.05 -12.94 1.80
N GLY A 387 -8.03 -11.79 1.13
CA GLY A 387 -9.24 -11.04 0.75
C GLY A 387 -9.88 -10.22 1.88
N SER A 388 -9.38 -10.33 3.11
CA SER A 388 -9.91 -9.64 4.29
C SER A 388 -8.77 -8.94 5.05
N PRO A 389 -8.76 -7.61 5.15
CA PRO A 389 -7.64 -6.91 5.78
C PRO A 389 -7.63 -7.15 7.29
N SER A 390 -6.47 -7.50 7.84
CA SER A 390 -6.21 -7.39 9.28
C SER A 390 -5.89 -5.94 9.61
N LEU A 391 -6.45 -5.40 10.69
CA LEU A 391 -6.37 -3.97 11.00
C LEU A 391 -5.86 -3.76 12.42
N TYR A 392 -4.83 -2.92 12.55
CA TYR A 392 -4.18 -2.63 13.82
C TYR A 392 -4.07 -1.12 14.05
N ALA A 393 -4.30 -0.68 15.28
CA ALA A 393 -3.93 0.66 15.74
C ALA A 393 -2.66 0.57 16.60
N LEU A 394 -1.69 1.43 16.30
CA LEU A 394 -0.40 1.53 16.99
C LEU A 394 -0.32 2.90 17.65
N LEU A 395 -0.26 2.91 18.97
CA LEU A 395 -0.24 4.12 19.81
C LEU A 395 1.07 4.20 20.61
N PRO A 396 1.51 5.40 21.03
CA PRO A 396 2.72 5.56 21.85
C PRO A 396 2.55 5.07 23.31
N GLY A 397 1.32 4.79 23.75
CA GLY A 397 0.97 4.30 25.08
C GLY A 397 -0.45 3.71 25.06
N PRO A 398 -0.97 3.25 26.22
CA PRO A 398 -2.35 2.75 26.30
C PRO A 398 -3.36 3.83 25.92
N LEU A 399 -4.57 3.41 25.56
CA LEU A 399 -5.65 4.34 25.20
C LEU A 399 -5.89 5.36 26.31
N PRO A 400 -5.90 6.66 25.99
CA PRO A 400 -6.25 7.70 26.94
C PRO A 400 -7.72 7.59 27.36
N PRO A 401 -8.10 8.11 28.55
CA PRO A 401 -9.49 8.17 28.97
C PRO A 401 -10.35 8.97 27.98
N LEU A 402 -11.61 8.53 27.83
CA LEU A 402 -12.64 9.15 26.99
C LEU A 402 -13.68 9.84 27.88
N PRO A 403 -13.44 11.03 28.44
CA PRO A 403 -14.47 11.75 29.19
C PRO A 403 -15.64 12.15 28.28
N VAL A 404 -16.85 11.88 28.77
CA VAL A 404 -18.10 12.25 28.11
C VAL A 404 -18.96 13.04 29.09
N ILE A 405 -19.45 14.19 28.65
CA ILE A 405 -20.38 15.03 29.40
C ILE A 405 -21.71 15.00 28.64
N ALA A 406 -22.76 14.53 29.32
CA ALA A 406 -24.12 14.47 28.78
C ALA A 406 -25.12 14.88 29.88
N PRO A 407 -26.27 15.47 29.53
CA PRO A 407 -27.33 15.73 30.49
C PRO A 407 -27.93 14.42 31.00
N LYS A 408 -28.43 14.44 32.25
CA LYS A 408 -29.13 13.29 32.85
C LYS A 408 -30.61 13.22 32.46
N SER A 409 -31.18 14.33 32.00
CA SER A 409 -32.57 14.41 31.54
C SER A 409 -32.71 15.33 30.35
N ALA A 410 -33.74 15.09 29.53
CA ALA A 410 -34.09 15.91 28.39
C ALA A 410 -35.61 15.96 28.20
N ARG A 411 -36.10 17.08 27.66
CA ARG A 411 -37.51 17.22 27.27
C ARG A 411 -37.67 16.89 25.80
N ARG A 412 -38.74 16.19 25.46
CA ARG A 412 -39.14 15.94 24.06
C ARG A 412 -39.18 17.25 23.27
N GLY A 413 -38.74 17.20 22.01
CA GLY A 413 -38.61 18.37 21.14
C GLY A 413 -37.38 19.25 21.38
N GLY A 414 -36.62 19.03 22.46
CA GLY A 414 -35.38 19.77 22.75
C GLY A 414 -34.11 19.03 22.27
N PRO A 415 -33.07 19.74 21.81
CA PRO A 415 -31.80 19.11 21.44
C PRO A 415 -31.05 18.63 22.69
N ILE A 416 -30.46 17.44 22.62
CA ILE A 416 -29.53 16.93 23.64
C ILE A 416 -28.11 17.21 23.15
N VAL A 417 -27.31 17.90 23.96
CA VAL A 417 -25.90 18.15 23.64
C VAL A 417 -25.01 17.21 24.45
N VAL A 418 -24.26 16.37 23.74
CA VAL A 418 -23.24 15.49 24.33
C VAL A 418 -21.86 16.03 23.95
N ARG A 419 -21.00 16.27 24.93
CA ARG A 419 -19.61 16.66 24.70
C ARG A 419 -18.70 15.46 24.85
N VAL A 420 -17.95 15.16 23.80
CA VAL A 420 -17.00 14.03 23.75
C VAL A 420 -15.61 14.59 23.51
N SER A 421 -14.62 14.16 24.30
CA SER A 421 -13.23 14.59 24.14
C SER A 421 -12.28 13.50 24.55
N VAL A 422 -11.05 13.58 24.06
CA VAL A 422 -9.93 12.75 24.52
C VAL A 422 -8.78 13.68 24.88
N PRO A 423 -8.75 14.28 26.10
CA PRO A 423 -7.85 15.39 26.42
C PRO A 423 -6.36 15.07 26.27
N LYS A 424 -5.97 13.80 26.39
CA LYS A 424 -4.59 13.32 26.22
C LYS A 424 -4.34 12.70 24.83
N ALA A 425 -5.22 12.95 23.86
CA ALA A 425 -5.08 12.43 22.51
C ALA A 425 -3.80 12.94 21.86
N ARG A 426 -3.08 12.01 21.21
CA ARG A 426 -1.94 12.32 20.33
C ARG A 426 -2.26 12.02 18.87
N GLY A 427 -3.54 11.90 18.54
CA GLY A 427 -4.07 11.63 17.22
C GLY A 427 -5.60 11.58 17.29
N LEU A 428 -6.27 11.47 16.15
CA LEU A 428 -7.73 11.42 16.11
C LEU A 428 -8.27 10.04 16.50
N HIS A 429 -9.39 10.04 17.23
CA HIS A 429 -10.17 8.88 17.63
C HIS A 429 -11.53 8.89 16.92
N ALA A 430 -12.10 7.72 16.65
CA ALA A 430 -13.50 7.59 16.24
C ALA A 430 -14.28 6.93 17.36
N VAL A 431 -15.23 7.67 17.91
CA VAL A 431 -16.10 7.19 18.98
C VAL A 431 -17.45 6.84 18.38
N LYS A 432 -17.83 5.56 18.45
CA LYS A 432 -19.14 5.10 18.01
C LYS A 432 -20.18 5.43 19.07
N LEU A 433 -21.13 6.28 18.71
CA LEU A 433 -22.32 6.59 19.52
C LEU A 433 -23.49 5.73 19.04
N ARG A 434 -24.15 5.05 19.99
CA ARG A 434 -25.37 4.27 19.76
C ARG A 434 -26.32 4.53 20.92
N ALA A 435 -27.62 4.41 20.68
CA ALA A 435 -28.59 4.48 21.75
C ALA A 435 -29.69 3.44 21.63
N ARG A 436 -30.33 3.18 22.76
CA ARG A 436 -31.54 2.36 22.88
C ARG A 436 -32.63 3.15 23.59
N THR A 437 -33.83 2.98 23.10
CA THR A 437 -35.07 3.47 23.70
C THR A 437 -35.40 2.70 24.99
N PRO A 438 -36.37 3.17 25.79
CA PRO A 438 -36.76 2.52 27.06
C PRO A 438 -37.26 1.08 26.89
N ASP A 439 -37.86 0.76 25.74
CA ASP A 439 -38.27 -0.61 25.36
C ASP A 439 -37.11 -1.47 24.82
N GLY A 440 -35.87 -0.97 24.88
CA GLY A 440 -34.67 -1.67 24.44
C GLY A 440 -34.43 -1.65 22.92
N LYS A 441 -35.32 -1.07 22.11
CA LYS A 441 -35.12 -0.96 20.65
C LYS A 441 -33.94 -0.02 20.32
N ARG A 442 -33.30 -0.24 19.18
CA ARG A 442 -32.17 0.60 18.74
C ARG A 442 -32.68 1.91 18.16
N ALA A 443 -32.24 3.04 18.72
CA ALA A 443 -32.45 4.36 18.15
C ALA A 443 -31.51 4.56 16.95
N LYS A 444 -31.90 4.04 15.78
CA LYS A 444 -31.05 4.02 14.57
C LYS A 444 -30.59 5.43 14.14
N PHE A 445 -31.42 6.44 14.37
CA PHE A 445 -31.13 7.84 14.02
C PHE A 445 -30.04 8.49 14.87
N TRP A 446 -29.70 7.92 16.04
CA TRP A 446 -28.53 8.36 16.83
C TRP A 446 -27.26 7.55 16.54
N LYS A 447 -27.31 6.53 15.67
CA LYS A 447 -26.12 5.76 15.32
C LYS A 447 -25.17 6.62 14.48
N GLN A 448 -24.08 7.08 15.08
CA GLN A 448 -23.07 7.88 14.38
C GLN A 448 -21.65 7.57 14.86
N SER A 449 -20.68 7.98 14.05
CA SER A 449 -19.25 7.93 14.39
C SER A 449 -18.77 9.36 14.62
N VAL A 450 -18.21 9.64 15.79
CA VAL A 450 -17.80 10.98 16.18
C VAL A 450 -16.27 11.02 16.18
N LEU A 451 -15.69 11.77 15.25
CA LEU A 451 -14.26 12.04 15.26
C LEU A 451 -13.91 13.05 16.35
N VAL A 452 -13.05 12.66 17.28
CA VAL A 452 -12.64 13.48 18.43
C VAL A 452 -11.13 13.44 18.63
N GLY A 453 -10.60 14.50 19.23
CA GLY A 453 -9.19 14.61 19.62
C GLY A 453 -9.08 15.26 21.00
N LYS A 454 -8.04 16.07 21.19
CA LYS A 454 -7.81 16.81 22.43
C LYS A 454 -8.97 17.76 22.75
N GLU A 455 -9.40 18.51 21.75
CA GLU A 455 -10.47 19.48 21.91
C GLU A 455 -11.84 18.79 21.99
N PRO A 456 -12.72 19.24 22.90
CA PRO A 456 -14.08 18.72 22.98
C PRO A 456 -14.87 18.96 21.70
N LYS A 457 -15.65 17.95 21.32
CA LYS A 457 -16.62 18.04 20.24
C LYS A 457 -18.03 17.92 20.79
N GLU A 458 -18.88 18.86 20.41
CA GLU A 458 -20.31 18.80 20.69
C GLU A 458 -21.01 17.92 19.65
N VAL A 459 -21.85 17.02 20.13
CA VAL A 459 -22.69 16.15 19.34
C VAL A 459 -24.12 16.45 19.74
N VAL A 460 -24.90 16.95 18.78
CA VAL A 460 -26.31 17.22 18.98
C VAL A 460 -27.11 15.97 18.63
N LEU A 461 -27.80 15.42 19.61
CA LEU A 461 -28.73 14.31 19.43
C LEU A 461 -30.16 14.87 19.35
N PRO A 462 -30.83 14.75 18.19
CA PRO A 462 -32.19 15.26 18.05
C PRO A 462 -33.17 14.37 18.83
N LEU A 463 -34.07 14.98 19.59
CA LEU A 463 -35.15 14.30 20.30
C LEU A 463 -36.50 14.85 19.82
N ALA A 464 -37.31 14.01 19.18
CA ALA A 464 -38.58 14.40 18.61
C ALA A 464 -39.68 14.51 19.68
N TRP A 465 -40.77 15.19 19.35
CA TRP A 465 -41.95 15.32 20.24
C TRP A 465 -42.66 13.99 20.51
N ASN A 466 -42.58 13.05 19.57
CA ASN A 466 -43.19 11.72 19.64
C ASN A 466 -42.21 10.61 20.05
N ASP A 467 -40.98 10.94 20.43
CA ASP A 467 -40.04 9.95 20.95
C ASP A 467 -40.54 9.39 22.32
N PRO A 468 -40.32 8.10 22.60
CA PRO A 468 -40.73 7.49 23.87
C PRO A 468 -40.17 8.20 25.10
N THR A 469 -41.03 8.44 26.09
CA THR A 469 -40.61 8.89 27.43
C THR A 469 -40.03 7.72 28.24
N GLY A 470 -39.19 8.04 29.22
CA GLY A 470 -38.54 7.04 30.08
C GLY A 470 -37.02 7.05 29.95
N GLU A 471 -36.38 5.98 30.45
CA GLU A 471 -34.92 5.88 30.48
C GLU A 471 -34.35 5.39 29.15
N TRP A 472 -33.55 6.24 28.51
CA TRP A 472 -32.79 5.88 27.32
C TRP A 472 -31.37 5.50 27.71
N THR A 473 -30.81 4.53 27.01
CA THR A 473 -29.42 4.12 27.18
C THR A 473 -28.57 4.61 26.01
N ILE A 474 -27.55 5.41 26.28
CA ILE A 474 -26.56 5.86 25.30
C ILE A 474 -25.25 5.10 25.55
N THR A 475 -24.66 4.55 24.50
CA THR A 475 -23.36 3.89 24.54
C THR A 475 -22.38 4.64 23.66
N LEU A 476 -21.21 4.95 24.20
CA LEU A 476 -20.07 5.47 23.47
C LEU A 476 -18.93 4.45 23.54
N THR A 477 -18.24 4.20 22.44
CA THR A 477 -17.14 3.24 22.39
C THR A 477 -16.10 3.71 21.39
N ASP A 478 -14.84 3.81 21.81
CA ASP A 478 -13.73 4.09 20.91
C ASP A 478 -13.51 2.91 19.95
N LEU A 479 -13.32 3.20 18.67
CA LEU A 479 -13.00 2.21 17.65
C LEU A 479 -11.78 1.37 18.02
N PHE A 480 -10.79 1.96 18.70
CA PHE A 480 -9.52 1.28 18.97
C PHE A 480 -9.65 0.14 19.99
N SER A 481 -10.60 0.21 20.93
CA SER A 481 -10.86 -0.91 21.83
C SER A 481 -12.28 -0.86 22.41
N PRO A 482 -13.01 -1.99 22.41
CA PRO A 482 -14.33 -2.08 23.04
C PRO A 482 -14.29 -1.92 24.57
N GLU A 483 -13.13 -2.07 25.20
CA GLU A 483 -12.95 -1.84 26.64
C GLU A 483 -13.21 -0.39 27.07
N THR A 484 -13.18 0.55 26.11
CA THR A 484 -13.49 1.97 26.32
C THR A 484 -14.99 2.27 26.40
N ARG A 485 -15.83 1.23 26.43
CA ARG A 485 -17.28 1.38 26.39
C ARG A 485 -17.78 2.15 27.61
N ILE A 486 -18.45 3.27 27.35
CA ILE A 486 -19.14 4.08 28.35
C ILE A 486 -20.64 3.91 28.15
N LEU A 487 -21.35 3.71 29.26
CA LEU A 487 -22.79 3.65 29.33
C LEU A 487 -23.32 4.89 30.05
N LEU A 488 -24.25 5.60 29.41
CA LEU A 488 -24.93 6.75 29.99
C LEU A 488 -26.44 6.48 29.97
N THR A 489 -27.13 6.90 31.01
CA THR A 489 -28.59 6.91 31.07
C THR A 489 -29.10 8.34 30.89
N LEU A 490 -30.20 8.48 30.15
CA LEU A 490 -30.86 9.75 29.88
C LEU A 490 -32.35 9.60 30.13
N GLN A 491 -32.90 10.36 31.06
CA GLN A 491 -34.33 10.38 31.32
C GLN A 491 -35.05 11.34 30.36
N VAL A 492 -35.91 10.81 29.49
CA VAL A 492 -36.73 11.60 28.57
C VAL A 492 -38.12 11.89 29.15
N GLN A 493 -38.50 13.16 29.18
CA GLN A 493 -39.78 13.68 29.69
C GLN A 493 -40.64 14.28 28.57
#